data_AF-A0A2V9ZM89-F1
#
_entry.id   AF-A0A2V9ZM89-F1
#
_cell.length_a   1.000
_cell.length_b   1.000
_cell.length_c   1.000
_cell.angle_alpha   90.00
_cell.angle_beta   90.00
_cell.angle_gamma   90.00
#
_symmetry.space_group_name_H-M   'P 1'
#
loop_
_entity.id
_entity.type
_entity.pdbx_description
1 polymer ?
#
loop_
_entity_poly.entity_id
_entity_poly.type
_entity_poly.pdbx_seq_one_letter_code
_entity_poly.pdbx_strand_id
1 'polypeptide(L)'
;RLWLLHFVVNAAILTGAVLWLKVPDASAWQLLFATVAALVLVAAALWLHAGTLAFFLAIRGTGEGSISAGFKTGRRHLVAFALWSAIFAVLICIVLQLAGKATDTDAFASWLRSIMPAFLRRSISLDTVDSVVNWAVNLVLYVLIPALLLPFAVQFAGHGLSAFGSSLKAWKQTVGKFSYWAWFCVLALLGIYLPNLIAHWAPELSSLILENLSMAVRFALAWAFAVTAWLMLTSVLGRLGSGATAGRGGESAGSDAPA
;
A
#
# COMPACT_ATOMS: atom_id res chain seq x y z
N ARG A 1 7.99 -7.94 17.93
CA ARG A 1 7.68 -6.57 18.40
C ARG A 1 7.02 -5.73 17.31
N LEU A 2 7.69 -5.45 16.18
CA LEU A 2 7.10 -4.67 15.07
C LEU A 2 5.83 -5.30 14.48
N TRP A 3 5.78 -6.63 14.35
CA TRP A 3 4.58 -7.34 13.91
C TRP A 3 3.36 -7.07 14.80
N LEU A 4 3.53 -7.21 16.12
CA LEU A 4 2.44 -6.96 17.09
C LEU A 4 1.99 -5.50 17.06
N LEU A 5 2.93 -4.55 16.92
CA LEU A 5 2.62 -3.14 16.76
C LEU A 5 1.71 -2.91 15.55
N HIS A 6 2.04 -3.46 14.38
CA HIS A 6 1.19 -3.33 13.20
C HIS A 6 -0.15 -4.03 13.37
N PHE A 7 -0.16 -5.23 13.94
CA PHE A 7 -1.39 -6.00 14.14
C PHE A 7 -2.40 -5.21 14.99
N VAL A 8 -1.94 -4.66 16.12
CA VAL A 8 -2.79 -3.92 17.07
C VAL A 8 -3.10 -2.51 16.59
N VAL A 9 -2.10 -1.74 16.15
CA VAL A 9 -2.30 -0.33 15.78
C VAL A 9 -3.14 -0.21 14.51
N ASN A 10 -2.92 -1.05 13.49
CA ASN A 10 -3.79 -1.02 12.31
C ASN A 10 -5.22 -1.43 12.66
N ALA A 11 -5.42 -2.38 13.60
CA ALA A 11 -6.76 -2.77 14.01
C ALA A 11 -7.46 -1.63 14.76
N ALA A 12 -6.73 -0.91 15.61
CA ALA A 12 -7.22 0.30 16.28
C ALA A 12 -7.54 1.41 15.29
N ILE A 13 -6.69 1.66 14.28
CA ILE A 13 -6.94 2.63 13.21
C ILE A 13 -8.18 2.25 12.41
N LEU A 14 -8.31 0.98 12.00
CA LEU A 14 -9.47 0.50 11.24
C LEU A 14 -10.76 0.64 12.06
N THR A 15 -10.73 0.22 13.32
CA THR A 15 -11.85 0.37 14.25
C THR A 15 -12.20 1.85 14.42
N GLY A 16 -11.20 2.71 14.62
CA GLY A 16 -11.37 4.15 14.71
C GLY A 16 -11.99 4.76 13.45
N ALA A 17 -11.57 4.31 12.26
CA ALA A 17 -12.14 4.75 10.99
C ALA A 17 -13.61 4.31 10.83
N VAL A 18 -13.94 3.08 11.21
CA VAL A 18 -15.33 2.58 11.21
C VAL A 18 -16.21 3.36 12.18
N LEU A 19 -15.69 3.68 13.38
CA LEU A 19 -16.40 4.50 14.36
C LEU A 19 -16.54 5.95 13.90
N TRP A 20 -15.52 6.48 13.23
CA TRP A 20 -15.52 7.83 12.66
C TRP A 20 -16.64 8.01 11.62
N LEU A 21 -16.88 7.01 10.77
CA LEU A 21 -17.99 7.02 9.80
C LEU A 21 -19.39 7.09 10.46
N LYS A 22 -19.51 6.81 11.76
CA LYS A 22 -20.78 6.87 12.50
C LYS A 22 -21.00 8.20 13.21
N VAL A 23 -20.05 9.14 13.13
CA VAL A 23 -20.19 10.46 13.75
C VAL A 23 -21.27 11.26 13.00
N PRO A 24 -22.33 11.75 13.66
CA PRO A 24 -23.36 12.55 13.00
C PRO A 24 -22.86 13.97 12.64
N ASP A 25 -23.25 14.49 11.48
CA ASP A 25 -22.91 15.85 11.03
C ASP A 25 -24.02 16.87 11.36
N ALA A 26 -24.53 16.88 12.59
CA ALA A 26 -25.65 17.74 12.97
C ALA A 26 -25.23 19.11 13.54
N SER A 27 -23.94 19.31 13.86
CA SER A 27 -23.45 20.56 14.45
C SER A 27 -21.98 20.87 14.09
N ALA A 28 -21.61 22.14 14.15
CA ALA A 28 -20.24 22.59 13.88
C ALA A 28 -19.19 21.94 14.80
N TRP A 29 -19.55 21.65 16.05
CA TRP A 29 -18.66 20.93 16.98
C TRP A 29 -18.45 19.47 16.61
N GLN A 30 -19.50 18.79 16.13
CA GLN A 30 -19.36 17.43 15.61
C GLN A 30 -18.49 17.40 14.36
N LEU A 31 -18.65 18.37 13.45
CA LEU A 31 -17.81 18.49 12.25
C LEU A 31 -16.34 18.73 12.62
N LEU A 32 -16.07 19.62 13.58
CA LEU A 32 -14.70 19.86 14.06
C LEU A 32 -14.11 18.59 14.69
N PHE A 33 -14.86 17.91 15.55
CA PHE A 33 -14.42 16.67 16.18
C PHE A 33 -14.14 15.58 15.13
N ALA A 34 -15.06 15.39 14.18
CA ALA A 34 -14.89 14.45 13.08
C ALA A 34 -13.63 14.79 12.26
N THR A 35 -13.42 16.06 11.93
CA THR A 35 -12.23 16.50 11.18
C THR A 35 -10.94 16.19 11.95
N VAL A 36 -10.88 16.53 13.24
CA VAL A 36 -9.71 16.26 14.09
C VAL A 36 -9.47 14.75 14.22
N ALA A 37 -10.52 13.96 14.43
CA ALA A 37 -10.43 12.50 14.51
C ALA A 37 -9.89 11.89 13.22
N ALA A 38 -10.37 12.33 12.05
CA ALA A 38 -9.86 11.90 10.76
C ALA A 38 -8.37 12.23 10.60
N LEU A 39 -7.96 13.45 10.94
CA LEU A 39 -6.56 13.87 10.87
C LEU A 39 -5.66 13.02 11.77
N VAL A 40 -6.11 12.70 12.99
CA VAL A 40 -5.38 11.83 13.92
C VAL A 40 -5.23 10.42 13.35
N LEU A 41 -6.31 9.84 12.79
CA LEU A 41 -6.27 8.51 12.18
C LEU A 41 -5.31 8.46 10.98
N VAL A 42 -5.37 9.46 10.11
CA VAL A 42 -4.47 9.58 8.95
C VAL A 42 -3.03 9.75 9.41
N ALA A 43 -2.77 10.64 10.37
CA ALA A 43 -1.42 10.86 10.90
C ALA A 43 -0.85 9.59 11.56
N ALA A 44 -1.68 8.85 12.32
CA ALA A 44 -1.29 7.59 12.94
C ALA A 44 -0.93 6.53 11.89
N ALA A 45 -1.75 6.39 10.84
CA ALA A 45 -1.47 5.46 9.74
C ALA A 45 -0.18 5.84 9.02
N LEU A 46 -0.04 7.11 8.59
CA LEU A 46 1.14 7.59 7.90
C LEU A 46 2.41 7.41 8.75
N TRP A 47 2.35 7.70 10.03
CA TRP A 47 3.49 7.55 10.93
C TRP A 47 3.89 6.08 11.11
N LEU A 48 2.92 5.19 11.29
CA LEU A 48 3.16 3.75 11.39
C LEU A 48 3.84 3.21 10.12
N HIS A 49 3.31 3.54 8.94
CA HIS A 49 3.85 3.05 7.68
C HIS A 49 5.20 3.69 7.31
N ALA A 50 5.35 5.00 7.50
CA ALA A 50 6.62 5.69 7.28
C ALA A 50 7.72 5.19 8.23
N GLY A 51 7.40 5.02 9.51
CA GLY A 51 8.34 4.50 10.51
C GLY A 51 8.85 3.10 10.17
N THR A 52 7.97 2.23 9.70
CA THR A 52 8.31 0.87 9.28
C THR A 52 9.17 0.82 8.02
N LEU A 53 8.83 1.63 7.01
CA LEU A 53 9.66 1.76 5.80
C LEU A 53 11.05 2.30 6.13
N ALA A 54 11.13 3.34 6.97
CA ALA A 54 12.40 3.92 7.41
C ALA A 54 13.23 2.93 8.26
N PHE A 55 12.57 2.13 9.11
CA PHE A 55 13.22 1.08 9.89
C PHE A 55 13.90 0.02 9.01
N PHE A 56 13.18 -0.54 8.03
CA PHE A 56 13.75 -1.56 7.15
C PHE A 56 14.82 -1.01 6.20
N LEU A 57 14.72 0.26 5.81
CA LEU A 57 15.78 0.94 5.08
C LEU A 57 17.05 1.10 5.94
N ALA A 58 16.89 1.49 7.21
CA ALA A 58 18.00 1.73 8.14
C ALA A 58 18.78 0.47 8.52
N ILE A 59 18.09 -0.65 8.82
CA ILE A 59 18.74 -1.92 9.20
C ILE A 59 19.81 -2.36 8.19
N ARG A 60 19.59 -2.11 6.90
CA ARG A 60 20.55 -2.49 5.86
C ARG A 60 21.73 -1.55 5.73
N GLY A 61 21.56 -0.26 6.07
CA GLY A 61 22.63 0.72 5.99
C GLY A 61 23.66 0.57 7.10
N THR A 62 23.21 0.27 8.32
CA THR A 62 24.07 0.23 9.52
C THR A 62 24.23 -1.15 10.14
N GLY A 63 23.47 -2.16 9.72
CA GLY A 63 23.46 -3.50 10.35
C GLY A 63 22.76 -3.55 11.72
N GLU A 64 22.69 -2.40 12.40
CA GLU A 64 21.98 -2.18 13.66
C GLU A 64 20.82 -1.22 13.44
N GLY A 65 19.59 -1.73 13.52
CA GLY A 65 18.38 -0.92 13.41
C GLY A 65 17.57 -0.95 14.69
N SER A 66 17.50 0.19 15.39
CA SER A 66 16.52 0.36 16.45
C SER A 66 15.15 0.71 15.87
N ILE A 67 14.10 0.02 16.31
CA ILE A 67 12.71 0.33 15.95
C ILE A 67 12.40 1.80 16.27
N SER A 68 12.86 2.31 17.42
CA SER A 68 12.61 3.70 17.81
C SER A 68 13.29 4.71 16.90
N ALA A 69 14.48 4.38 16.37
CA ALA A 69 15.17 5.22 15.40
C ALA A 69 14.41 5.31 14.08
N GLY A 70 13.90 4.17 13.57
CA GLY A 70 13.07 4.15 12.36
C GLY A 70 11.81 5.01 12.49
N PHE A 71 11.09 4.88 13.61
CA PHE A 71 9.88 5.68 13.87
C PHE A 71 10.17 7.17 14.12
N LYS A 72 11.34 7.50 14.69
CA LYS A 72 11.80 8.90 14.82
C LYS A 72 12.10 9.51 13.45
N THR A 73 12.74 8.75 12.55
CA THR A 73 12.97 9.16 11.17
C THR A 73 11.66 9.31 10.40
N GLY A 74 10.76 8.31 10.49
CA GLY A 74 9.43 8.38 9.87
C GLY A 74 8.63 9.61 10.32
N ARG A 75 8.71 9.98 11.61
CA ARG A 75 8.11 11.22 12.13
C ARG A 75 8.73 12.48 11.54
N ARG A 76 10.06 12.54 11.40
CA ARG A 76 10.77 13.70 10.81
C ARG A 76 10.38 13.91 9.34
N HIS A 77 10.13 12.82 8.61
CA HIS A 77 9.78 12.85 7.18
C HIS A 77 8.27 12.68 6.94
N LEU A 78 7.44 12.86 7.97
CA LEU A 78 6.01 12.60 7.88
C LEU A 78 5.33 13.47 6.81
N VAL A 79 5.73 14.74 6.70
CA VAL A 79 5.20 15.67 5.68
C VAL A 79 5.55 15.18 4.26
N ALA A 80 6.79 14.74 4.04
CA ALA A 80 7.21 14.21 2.75
C ALA A 80 6.42 12.96 2.37
N PHE A 81 6.24 12.05 3.34
CA PHE A 81 5.46 10.83 3.16
C PHE A 81 3.96 11.11 2.98
N ALA A 82 3.42 12.13 3.66
CA ALA A 82 2.04 12.59 3.50
C ALA A 82 1.79 13.15 2.09
N LEU A 83 2.70 13.97 1.57
CA LEU A 83 2.61 14.50 0.20
C LEU A 83 2.67 13.37 -0.83
N TRP A 84 3.58 12.41 -0.67
CA TRP A 84 3.62 11.23 -1.52
C TRP A 84 2.31 10.42 -1.43
N SER A 85 1.77 10.22 -0.23
CA SER A 85 0.52 9.49 -0.03
C SER A 85 -0.69 10.22 -0.63
N ALA A 86 -0.69 11.56 -0.60
CA ALA A 86 -1.71 12.38 -1.24
C ALA A 86 -1.65 12.24 -2.77
N ILE A 87 -0.45 12.26 -3.37
CA ILE A 87 -0.26 12.02 -4.81
C ILE A 87 -0.77 10.61 -5.18
N PHE A 88 -0.45 9.60 -4.37
CA PHE A 88 -0.93 8.24 -4.54
C PHE A 88 -2.46 8.15 -4.48
N ALA A 89 -3.08 8.80 -3.50
CA ALA A 89 -4.54 8.85 -3.37
C ALA A 89 -5.20 9.56 -4.55
N VAL A 90 -4.66 10.70 -5.00
CA VAL A 90 -5.15 11.43 -6.18
C VAL A 90 -5.06 10.55 -7.43
N LEU A 91 -3.96 9.82 -7.62
CA LEU A 91 -3.83 8.89 -8.74
C LEU A 91 -4.88 7.77 -8.70
N ILE A 92 -5.14 7.20 -7.52
CA ILE A 92 -6.22 6.21 -7.35
C ILE A 92 -7.57 6.83 -7.72
N CYS A 93 -7.87 8.02 -7.22
CA CYS A 93 -9.11 8.73 -7.55
C CYS A 93 -9.26 8.98 -9.06
N ILE A 94 -8.19 9.41 -9.74
CA ILE A 94 -8.18 9.61 -11.19
C ILE A 94 -8.51 8.30 -11.92
N VAL A 95 -7.87 7.19 -11.54
CA VAL A 95 -8.11 5.89 -12.18
C VAL A 95 -9.54 5.39 -11.91
N LEU A 96 -10.05 5.55 -10.69
CA LEU A 96 -11.44 5.20 -10.36
C LEU A 96 -12.45 6.02 -11.17
N GLN A 97 -12.22 7.32 -11.32
CA GLN A 97 -13.07 8.21 -12.12
C GLN A 97 -13.01 7.83 -13.61
N LEU A 98 -11.81 7.64 -14.16
CA LEU A 98 -11.63 7.25 -15.57
C LEU A 98 -12.23 5.87 -15.88
N ALA A 99 -12.21 4.97 -14.91
CA ALA A 99 -12.83 3.65 -15.03
C ALA A 99 -14.36 3.66 -14.83
N GLY A 100 -14.98 4.82 -14.51
CA GLY A 100 -16.41 4.92 -14.20
C GLY A 100 -16.82 4.31 -12.85
N LYS A 101 -15.85 3.82 -12.06
CA LYS A 101 -16.07 3.17 -10.75
C LYS A 101 -16.50 4.13 -9.65
N ALA A 102 -16.26 5.43 -9.82
CA ALA A 102 -16.68 6.45 -8.85
C ALA A 102 -18.14 6.90 -9.02
N THR A 103 -18.72 6.65 -10.19
CA THR A 103 -20.08 7.07 -10.55
C THR A 103 -21.01 5.89 -10.83
N ASP A 104 -20.55 4.66 -10.59
CA ASP A 104 -21.23 3.41 -10.96
C ASP A 104 -21.72 3.42 -12.42
N THR A 105 -20.88 3.95 -13.32
CA THR A 105 -21.17 3.98 -14.75
C THR A 105 -20.24 3.05 -15.52
N ASP A 106 -20.78 2.28 -16.46
CA ASP A 106 -20.00 1.45 -17.38
C ASP A 106 -19.40 2.30 -18.53
N ALA A 107 -19.08 3.56 -18.25
CA ALA A 107 -18.72 4.56 -19.25
C ALA A 107 -17.48 4.14 -20.05
N PHE A 108 -16.46 3.61 -19.36
CA PHE A 108 -15.23 3.16 -20.00
C PHE A 108 -15.44 1.87 -20.83
N ALA A 109 -16.18 0.90 -20.30
CA ALA A 109 -16.51 -0.33 -21.03
C ALA A 109 -17.36 -0.05 -22.28
N SER A 110 -18.34 0.85 -22.16
CA SER A 110 -19.19 1.31 -23.25
C SER A 110 -18.39 2.07 -24.32
N TRP A 111 -17.51 2.98 -23.90
CA TRP A 111 -16.58 3.69 -24.79
C TRP A 111 -15.64 2.71 -25.52
N LEU A 112 -15.04 1.75 -24.81
CA LEU A 112 -14.16 0.75 -25.40
C LEU A 112 -14.90 -0.08 -26.46
N ARG A 113 -16.12 -0.52 -26.15
CA ARG A 113 -16.99 -1.25 -27.09
C ARG A 113 -17.35 -0.43 -28.33
N SER A 114 -17.51 0.88 -28.19
CA SER A 114 -17.82 1.79 -29.30
C SER A 114 -16.68 1.90 -30.33
N ILE A 115 -15.42 1.71 -29.90
CA ILE A 115 -14.23 1.77 -30.76
C ILE A 115 -13.88 0.37 -31.31
N MET A 116 -14.35 -0.71 -30.67
CA MET A 116 -14.10 -2.06 -31.17
C MET A 116 -14.65 -2.27 -32.60
N PRO A 117 -13.88 -2.97 -33.46
CA PRO A 117 -14.34 -3.38 -34.79
C PRO A 117 -15.67 -4.15 -34.77
N ALA A 118 -16.45 -4.04 -35.84
CA ALA A 118 -17.78 -4.63 -35.92
C ALA A 118 -17.81 -6.16 -35.69
N PHE A 119 -16.76 -6.88 -36.11
CA PHE A 119 -16.65 -8.33 -35.88
C PHE A 119 -16.48 -8.68 -34.39
N LEU A 120 -15.69 -7.90 -33.64
CA LEU A 120 -15.51 -8.06 -32.20
C LEU A 120 -16.78 -7.67 -31.43
N ARG A 121 -17.44 -6.58 -31.83
CA ARG A 121 -18.68 -6.11 -31.20
C ARG A 121 -19.83 -7.12 -31.33
N ARG A 122 -19.91 -7.86 -32.43
CA ARG A 122 -20.92 -8.92 -32.62
C ARG A 122 -20.63 -10.18 -31.79
N SER A 123 -19.35 -10.46 -31.55
CA SER A 123 -18.92 -11.72 -30.92
C SER A 123 -18.80 -11.63 -29.39
N ILE A 124 -18.57 -10.43 -28.86
CA ILE A 124 -18.37 -10.18 -27.44
C ILE A 124 -19.59 -9.42 -26.90
N SER A 125 -20.18 -9.84 -25.77
CA SER A 125 -21.26 -9.10 -25.10
C SER A 125 -20.73 -7.85 -24.39
N LEU A 126 -21.60 -6.92 -24.01
CA LEU A 126 -21.16 -5.77 -23.19
C LEU A 126 -20.67 -6.25 -21.81
N ASP A 127 -21.35 -7.22 -21.22
CA ASP A 127 -20.99 -7.81 -19.92
C ASP A 127 -19.59 -8.42 -19.89
N THR A 128 -19.18 -9.09 -20.98
CA THR A 128 -17.81 -9.62 -21.09
C THR A 128 -16.79 -8.48 -21.18
N VAL A 129 -17.09 -7.41 -21.93
CA VAL A 129 -16.20 -6.24 -22.00
C VAL A 129 -16.07 -5.59 -20.63
N ASP A 130 -17.19 -5.40 -19.93
CA ASP A 130 -17.21 -4.83 -18.59
C ASP A 130 -16.43 -5.69 -17.59
N SER A 131 -16.64 -7.01 -17.60
CA SER A 131 -15.90 -7.94 -16.74
C SER A 131 -14.38 -7.86 -16.96
N VAL A 132 -13.94 -7.82 -18.22
CA VAL A 132 -12.52 -7.72 -18.57
C VAL A 132 -11.95 -6.36 -18.18
N VAL A 133 -12.68 -5.27 -18.43
CA VAL A 133 -12.30 -3.92 -18.01
C VAL A 133 -12.18 -3.85 -16.50
N ASN A 134 -13.16 -4.35 -15.76
CA ASN A 134 -13.17 -4.37 -14.30
C ASN A 134 -12.00 -5.17 -13.73
N TRP A 135 -11.72 -6.34 -14.30
CA TRP A 135 -10.54 -7.13 -13.95
C TRP A 135 -9.24 -6.36 -14.20
N ALA A 136 -9.09 -5.74 -15.38
CA ALA A 136 -7.88 -4.99 -15.74
C ALA A 136 -7.69 -3.76 -14.85
N VAL A 137 -8.75 -3.01 -14.57
CA VAL A 137 -8.73 -1.85 -13.66
C VAL A 137 -8.37 -2.28 -12.25
N ASN A 138 -8.94 -3.38 -11.74
CA ASN A 138 -8.60 -3.91 -10.42
C ASN A 138 -7.13 -4.36 -10.34
N LEU A 139 -6.61 -4.99 -11.39
CA LEU A 139 -5.19 -5.36 -11.48
C LEU A 139 -4.30 -4.11 -11.46
N VAL A 140 -4.66 -3.08 -12.21
CA VAL A 140 -3.92 -1.81 -12.23
C VAL A 140 -3.96 -1.14 -10.84
N LEU A 141 -5.15 -1.00 -10.25
CA LEU A 141 -5.37 -0.29 -8.98
C LEU A 141 -4.74 -1.00 -7.78
N TYR A 142 -4.95 -2.30 -7.64
CA TYR A 142 -4.58 -3.03 -6.42
C TYR A 142 -3.22 -3.74 -6.52
N VAL A 143 -2.69 -3.93 -7.73
CA VAL A 143 -1.42 -4.63 -7.95
C VAL A 143 -0.38 -3.69 -8.55
N LEU A 144 -0.63 -3.17 -9.76
CA LEU A 144 0.39 -2.48 -10.54
C LEU A 144 0.77 -1.11 -9.96
N ILE A 145 -0.20 -0.26 -9.67
CA ILE A 145 0.06 1.09 -9.14
C ILE A 145 0.78 1.01 -7.78
N PRO A 146 0.33 0.21 -6.80
CA PRO A 146 1.08 0.01 -5.56
C PRO A 146 2.48 -0.52 -5.81
N ALA A 147 2.65 -1.54 -6.67
CA ALA A 147 3.96 -2.08 -7.01
C ALA A 147 4.90 -1.01 -7.58
N LEU A 148 4.41 -0.12 -8.43
CA LEU A 148 5.24 0.91 -9.04
C LEU A 148 5.56 2.06 -8.07
N LEU A 149 4.67 2.38 -7.13
CA LEU A 149 4.86 3.55 -6.26
C LEU A 149 5.52 3.23 -4.92
N LEU A 150 5.47 1.98 -4.45
CA LEU A 150 6.12 1.57 -3.20
C LEU A 150 7.62 1.89 -3.11
N PRO A 151 8.44 1.76 -4.17
CA PRO A 151 9.84 2.16 -4.10
C PRO A 151 10.02 3.65 -3.79
N PHE A 152 9.12 4.52 -4.26
CA PHE A 152 9.13 5.94 -3.88
C PHE A 152 8.75 6.12 -2.41
N ALA A 153 7.76 5.38 -1.91
CA ALA A 153 7.34 5.41 -0.51
C ALA A 153 8.52 5.20 0.45
N VAL A 154 9.38 4.23 0.14
CA VAL A 154 10.61 3.93 0.91
C VAL A 154 11.55 5.14 0.94
N GLN A 155 11.75 5.79 -0.20
CA GLN A 155 12.67 6.94 -0.32
C GLN A 155 12.15 8.15 0.44
N PHE A 156 10.86 8.48 0.32
CA PHE A 156 10.25 9.59 1.06
C PHE A 156 10.20 9.32 2.57
N ALA A 157 9.95 8.08 2.99
CA ALA A 157 9.99 7.71 4.40
C ALA A 157 11.43 7.79 4.99
N GLY A 158 12.42 7.37 4.21
CA GLY A 158 13.82 7.30 4.65
C GLY A 158 14.55 8.64 4.64
N HIS A 159 14.40 9.41 3.56
CA HIS A 159 15.22 10.60 3.28
C HIS A 159 14.40 11.90 3.20
N GLY A 160 13.06 11.84 3.21
CA GLY A 160 12.21 13.02 3.11
C GLY A 160 12.18 13.62 1.69
N LEU A 161 11.97 14.93 1.59
CA LEU A 161 11.85 15.62 0.29
C LEU A 161 13.19 15.72 -0.47
N SER A 162 14.32 15.64 0.21
CA SER A 162 15.64 15.63 -0.43
C SER A 162 15.86 14.39 -1.32
N ALA A 163 15.03 13.36 -1.16
CA ALA A 163 15.08 12.14 -1.94
C ALA A 163 14.66 12.33 -3.40
N PHE A 164 13.98 13.42 -3.77
CA PHE A 164 13.32 13.55 -5.08
C PHE A 164 14.27 13.26 -6.26
N GLY A 165 15.49 13.79 -6.22
CA GLY A 165 16.49 13.60 -7.29
C GLY A 165 17.06 12.18 -7.37
N SER A 166 17.33 11.52 -6.24
CA SER A 166 17.88 10.15 -6.21
C SER A 166 16.79 9.07 -6.34
N SER A 167 15.53 9.42 -6.09
CA SER A 167 14.40 8.49 -6.07
C SER A 167 14.14 7.84 -7.42
N LEU A 168 14.27 8.59 -8.52
CA LEU A 168 14.02 8.03 -9.85
C LEU A 168 15.02 6.93 -10.23
N LYS A 169 16.31 7.10 -9.87
CA LYS A 169 17.34 6.10 -10.11
C LYS A 169 17.09 4.85 -9.27
N ALA A 170 16.81 5.03 -7.98
CA ALA A 170 16.48 3.92 -7.06
C ALA A 170 15.21 3.17 -7.49
N TRP A 171 14.21 3.91 -8.00
CA TRP A 171 12.98 3.35 -8.56
C TRP A 171 13.26 2.47 -9.78
N LYS A 172 13.96 3.00 -10.80
CA LYS A 172 14.31 2.23 -12.02
C LYS A 172 15.07 0.96 -11.68
N GLN A 173 16.01 1.04 -10.74
CA GLN A 173 16.79 -0.12 -10.29
C GLN A 173 15.96 -1.15 -9.53
N THR A 174 14.95 -0.72 -8.76
CA THR A 174 14.09 -1.63 -8.00
C THR A 174 13.09 -2.31 -8.93
N VAL A 175 12.40 -1.52 -9.75
CA VAL A 175 11.36 -1.99 -10.68
C VAL A 175 11.96 -2.81 -11.83
N GLY A 176 13.21 -2.55 -12.23
CA GLY A 176 13.90 -3.34 -13.26
C GLY A 176 14.32 -4.74 -12.82
N LYS A 177 14.30 -5.05 -11.51
CA LYS A 177 14.70 -6.37 -11.00
C LYS A 177 13.53 -7.35 -11.09
N PHE A 178 13.70 -8.46 -11.81
CA PHE A 178 12.70 -9.53 -11.83
C PHE A 178 12.36 -10.06 -10.43
N SER A 179 13.35 -10.14 -9.53
CA SER A 179 13.14 -10.57 -8.15
C SER A 179 12.19 -9.67 -7.37
N TYR A 180 12.12 -8.37 -7.69
CA TYR A 180 11.15 -7.46 -7.10
C TYR A 180 9.72 -7.90 -7.40
N TRP A 181 9.44 -8.14 -8.68
CA TRP A 181 8.12 -8.57 -9.15
C TRP A 181 7.74 -9.94 -8.63
N ALA A 182 8.67 -10.90 -8.61
CA ALA A 182 8.43 -12.22 -8.04
C ALA A 182 8.02 -12.14 -6.56
N TRP A 183 8.77 -11.38 -5.74
CA TRP A 183 8.43 -11.16 -4.34
C TRP A 183 7.12 -10.40 -4.17
N PHE A 184 6.90 -9.35 -4.97
CA PHE A 184 5.66 -8.58 -4.92
C PHE A 184 4.45 -9.47 -5.22
N CYS A 185 4.50 -10.28 -6.28
CA CYS A 185 3.41 -11.20 -6.63
C CYS A 185 3.14 -12.22 -5.51
N VAL A 186 4.17 -12.87 -4.98
CA VAL A 186 4.01 -13.83 -3.88
C VAL A 186 3.38 -13.16 -2.65
N LEU A 187 3.85 -11.97 -2.28
CA LEU A 187 3.35 -11.26 -1.11
C LEU A 187 1.97 -10.63 -1.34
N ALA A 188 1.64 -10.23 -2.56
CA ALA A 188 0.30 -9.80 -2.93
C ALA A 188 -0.70 -10.96 -2.86
N LEU A 189 -0.30 -12.16 -3.30
CA LEU A 189 -1.12 -13.36 -3.13
C LEU A 189 -1.35 -13.68 -1.64
N LEU A 190 -0.30 -13.61 -0.82
CA LEU A 190 -0.42 -13.85 0.63
C LEU A 190 -1.17 -12.74 1.37
N GLY A 191 -1.08 -11.49 0.92
CA GLY A 191 -1.63 -10.32 1.61
C GLY A 191 -3.00 -9.87 1.12
N ILE A 192 -3.44 -10.32 -0.06
CA ILE A 192 -4.71 -9.91 -0.68
C ILE A 192 -5.54 -11.14 -1.04
N TYR A 193 -4.99 -12.09 -1.81
CA TYR A 193 -5.76 -13.23 -2.30
C TYR A 193 -6.12 -14.20 -1.16
N LEU A 194 -5.14 -14.61 -0.35
CA LEU A 194 -5.36 -15.55 0.75
C LEU A 194 -6.32 -15.00 1.83
N PRO A 195 -6.20 -13.73 2.27
CA PRO A 195 -7.20 -13.08 3.13
C PRO A 195 -8.61 -13.12 2.55
N ASN A 196 -8.77 -12.84 1.25
CA ASN A 196 -10.06 -12.91 0.58
C ASN A 196 -10.60 -14.34 0.58
N LEU A 197 -9.77 -15.34 0.29
CA LEU A 197 -10.18 -16.74 0.31
C LEU A 197 -10.65 -17.17 1.70
N ILE A 198 -9.91 -16.81 2.74
CA ILE A 198 -10.27 -17.11 4.15
C ILE A 198 -11.56 -16.39 4.55
N ALA A 199 -11.73 -15.13 4.16
CA ALA A 199 -12.92 -14.36 4.50
C ALA A 199 -14.20 -14.90 3.84
N HIS A 200 -14.12 -15.35 2.59
CA HIS A 200 -15.28 -15.89 1.85
C HIS A 200 -15.55 -17.37 2.12
N TRP A 201 -14.63 -18.07 2.78
CA TRP A 201 -14.86 -19.44 3.23
C TRP A 201 -15.85 -19.44 4.40
N ALA A 202 -17.14 -19.64 4.12
CA ALA A 202 -18.20 -19.67 5.13
C ALA A 202 -18.63 -21.12 5.42
N PRO A 203 -18.21 -21.72 6.55
CA PRO A 203 -18.73 -23.02 6.96
C PRO A 203 -20.18 -22.89 7.40
N GLU A 204 -21.03 -23.85 7.00
CA GLU A 204 -22.41 -23.95 7.50
C GLU A 204 -22.38 -24.39 8.97
N LEU A 205 -22.79 -23.49 9.87
CA LEU A 205 -22.78 -23.73 11.31
C LEU A 205 -24.21 -23.60 11.86
N SER A 206 -24.56 -24.47 12.81
CA SER A 206 -25.93 -24.60 13.31
C SER A 206 -26.37 -23.51 14.30
N SER A 207 -25.47 -22.63 14.75
CA SER A 207 -25.80 -21.58 15.70
C SER A 207 -25.17 -20.23 15.34
N LEU A 208 -25.90 -19.15 15.62
CA LEU A 208 -25.48 -17.77 15.40
C LEU A 208 -24.17 -17.42 16.13
N ILE A 209 -23.95 -17.97 17.33
CA ILE A 209 -22.73 -17.74 18.12
C ILE A 209 -21.52 -18.37 17.41
N LEU A 210 -21.66 -19.61 16.92
CA LEU A 210 -20.60 -20.29 16.18
C LEU A 210 -20.31 -19.59 14.84
N GLU A 211 -21.33 -19.08 14.16
CA GLU A 211 -21.17 -18.30 12.93
C GLU A 211 -20.38 -17.00 13.17
N ASN A 212 -20.76 -16.24 14.20
CA ASN A 212 -20.04 -15.02 14.59
C ASN A 212 -18.59 -15.31 15.00
N LEU A 213 -18.36 -16.36 15.78
CA LEU A 213 -17.02 -16.76 16.20
C LEU A 213 -16.17 -17.19 15.00
N SER A 214 -16.75 -17.97 14.08
CA SER A 214 -16.10 -18.35 12.82
C SER A 214 -15.72 -17.14 11.99
N MET A 215 -16.62 -16.16 11.85
CA MET A 215 -16.34 -14.91 11.14
C MET A 215 -15.18 -14.14 11.80
N ALA A 216 -15.20 -14.01 13.13
CA ALA A 216 -14.15 -13.32 13.87
C ALA A 216 -12.78 -13.99 13.71
N VAL A 217 -12.74 -15.33 13.79
CA VAL A 217 -11.49 -16.10 13.61
C VAL A 217 -10.96 -15.96 12.18
N ARG A 218 -11.82 -16.10 11.16
CA ARG A 218 -11.43 -15.94 9.75
C ARG A 218 -10.90 -14.54 9.48
N PHE A 219 -11.56 -13.51 10.01
CA PHE A 219 -11.09 -12.13 9.89
C PHE A 219 -9.75 -11.90 10.59
N ALA A 220 -9.56 -12.45 11.80
CA ALA A 220 -8.30 -12.34 12.53
C ALA A 220 -7.14 -13.04 11.79
N LEU A 221 -7.39 -14.20 11.18
CA LEU A 221 -6.40 -14.92 10.36
C LEU A 221 -6.07 -14.13 9.09
N ALA A 222 -7.08 -13.66 8.36
CA ALA A 222 -6.92 -12.82 7.18
C ALA A 222 -6.09 -11.57 7.51
N TRP A 223 -6.36 -10.93 8.66
CA TRP A 223 -5.61 -9.78 9.16
C TRP A 223 -4.14 -10.12 9.46
N ALA A 224 -3.89 -11.25 10.11
CA ALA A 224 -2.53 -11.71 10.41
C ALA A 224 -1.71 -11.94 9.13
N PHE A 225 -2.32 -12.51 8.08
CA PHE A 225 -1.69 -12.69 6.78
C PHE A 225 -1.37 -11.36 6.10
N ALA A 226 -2.33 -10.43 6.08
CA ALA A 226 -2.12 -9.09 5.50
C ALA A 226 -0.97 -8.33 6.18
N VAL A 227 -0.94 -8.31 7.52
CA VAL A 227 0.14 -7.67 8.29
C VAL A 227 1.49 -8.32 8.02
N THR A 228 1.53 -9.64 7.96
CA THR A 228 2.77 -10.40 7.70
C THR A 228 3.29 -10.12 6.29
N ALA A 229 2.41 -10.17 5.29
CA ALA A 229 2.76 -9.88 3.90
C ALA A 229 3.28 -8.45 3.73
N TRP A 230 2.63 -7.47 4.36
CA TRP A 230 3.07 -6.08 4.36
C TRP A 230 4.47 -5.91 4.96
N LEU A 231 4.73 -6.50 6.13
CA LEU A 231 6.04 -6.42 6.78
C LEU A 231 7.13 -7.13 5.98
N MET A 232 6.82 -8.27 5.37
CA MET A 232 7.74 -8.93 4.45
C MET A 232 8.03 -8.08 3.22
N LEU A 233 7.03 -7.39 2.67
CA LEU A 233 7.20 -6.55 1.49
C LEU A 233 8.07 -5.33 1.78
N THR A 234 7.82 -4.65 2.90
CA THR A 234 8.66 -3.53 3.34
C THR A 234 10.09 -3.97 3.63
N SER A 235 10.32 -5.18 4.15
CA SER A 235 11.67 -5.72 4.32
C SER A 235 12.37 -6.03 2.99
N VAL A 236 11.65 -6.58 2.00
CA VAL A 236 12.15 -6.80 0.63
C VAL A 236 12.52 -5.47 -0.01
N LEU A 237 11.63 -4.47 0.10
CA LEU A 237 11.85 -3.13 -0.44
C LEU A 237 13.08 -2.44 0.18
N GLY A 238 13.25 -2.54 1.50
CA GLY A 238 14.46 -2.05 2.18
C GLY A 238 15.74 -2.74 1.69
N ARG A 239 15.67 -4.03 1.34
CA ARG A 239 16.81 -4.77 0.75
C ARG A 239 17.12 -4.34 -0.69
N LEU A 240 16.10 -4.06 -1.50
CA LEU A 240 16.26 -3.79 -2.93
C LEU A 240 16.56 -2.31 -3.25
N GLY A 241 16.03 -1.38 -2.46
CA GLY A 241 16.15 0.08 -2.66
C GLY A 241 17.52 0.67 -2.34
N SER A 242 18.34 0.00 -1.52
CA SER A 242 19.67 0.49 -1.10
C SER A 242 20.81 0.21 -2.10
N GLY A 243 20.56 -0.56 -3.15
CA GLY A 243 21.56 -0.80 -4.21
C GLY A 243 21.99 0.46 -4.97
N ALA A 244 21.25 1.56 -4.83
CA ALA A 244 21.50 2.84 -5.51
C ALA A 244 22.55 3.72 -4.82
N THR A 245 22.71 3.60 -3.50
CA THR A 245 23.54 4.51 -2.68
C THR A 245 24.94 3.95 -2.37
N ALA A 246 25.11 2.63 -2.35
CA ALA A 246 26.41 1.98 -2.13
C ALA A 246 27.44 2.27 -3.25
N GLY A 247 26.99 2.56 -4.47
CA GLY A 247 27.87 2.92 -5.59
C GLY A 247 28.52 4.30 -5.51
N ARG A 248 28.27 5.09 -4.45
CA ARG A 248 28.86 6.43 -4.27
C ARG A 248 29.94 6.49 -3.19
N GLY A 249 30.05 5.47 -2.34
CA GLY A 249 31.03 5.43 -1.24
C GLY A 249 32.31 4.63 -1.56
N GLY A 250 32.32 3.89 -2.68
CA GLY A 250 33.45 3.03 -3.06
C GLY A 250 34.51 3.72 -3.95
N GLU A 251 34.19 4.87 -4.57
CA GLU A 251 35.09 5.55 -5.51
C GLU A 251 36.00 6.61 -4.88
N SER A 252 35.79 6.99 -3.62
CA SER A 252 36.60 8.01 -2.95
C SER A 252 37.64 7.46 -1.97
N ALA A 253 37.87 6.13 -1.95
CA ALA A 253 38.77 5.47 -1.00
C ALA A 253 40.04 4.87 -1.66
N GLY A 254 40.43 5.36 -2.83
CA GLY A 254 41.53 4.78 -3.63
C GLY A 254 42.63 5.75 -4.08
N SER A 255 42.72 6.97 -3.53
CA SER A 255 43.70 7.97 -3.99
C SER A 255 44.58 8.57 -2.89
N ASP A 256 44.77 7.89 -1.76
CA ASP A 256 45.78 8.27 -0.76
C ASP A 256 46.52 7.04 -0.27
N ALA A 257 47.54 6.61 -1.01
CA ALA A 257 48.58 5.72 -0.51
C ALA A 257 49.94 6.41 -0.75
N PRO A 258 50.65 6.82 0.31
CA PRO A 258 52.04 7.25 0.19
C PRO A 258 52.99 6.06 0.37
N ALA A 259 53.86 5.86 -0.62
CA ALA A 259 55.26 5.46 -0.47
C ALA A 259 55.96 5.57 -1.84
#